data_AF-A0AA45WLF3-F1
#
_entry.id   AF-A0AA45WLF3-F1
#
_cell.length_a   1.000
_cell.length_b   1.000
_cell.length_c   1.000
_cell.angle_alpha   90.00
_cell.angle_beta   90.00
_cell.angle_gamma   90.00
#
_symmetry.space_group_name_H-M   'P 1'
#
loop_
_entity.id
_entity.type
_entity.pdbx_description
1 polymer ?
#
loop_
_entity_poly.entity_id
_entity_poly.type
_entity_poly.pdbx_seq_one_letter_code
_entity_poly.pdbx_strand_id
1 'polypeptide(L)'
;MKISELQAKDVVNIADGRKLGQIYDLDLDLRRGVIHAIVVPGESKWFGFVSSGHEWVIPWRQIVKIGSDVILVRLEESVERRGYYLPDEAAVD
;
A
#
# COMPACT_ATOMS: atom_id res chain seq x y z
N MET A 1 3.35 -1.23 -18.36
CA MET A 1 2.82 -2.17 -17.35
C MET A 1 1.37 -1.79 -17.10
N LYS A 2 0.46 -2.75 -17.13
CA LYS A 2 -0.97 -2.52 -16.82
C LYS A 2 -1.19 -2.54 -15.32
N ILE A 3 -2.23 -1.85 -14.83
CA ILE A 3 -2.60 -1.90 -13.41
C ILE A 3 -2.89 -3.35 -12.97
N SER A 4 -3.56 -4.13 -13.82
CA SER A 4 -3.83 -5.54 -13.55
C SER A 4 -2.56 -6.40 -13.36
N GLU A 5 -1.46 -6.06 -14.05
CA GLU A 5 -0.17 -6.73 -13.86
C GLU A 5 0.48 -6.34 -12.53
N LEU A 6 0.25 -5.11 -12.07
CA LEU A 6 0.73 -4.62 -10.79
C LEU A 6 -0.05 -5.26 -9.63
N GLN A 7 -1.38 -5.35 -9.76
CA GLN A 7 -2.28 -5.98 -8.79
C GLN A 7 -2.03 -7.48 -8.61
N ALA A 8 -1.53 -8.17 -9.63
CA ALA A 8 -1.19 -9.59 -9.54
C ALA A 8 0.09 -9.88 -8.74
N LYS A 9 0.90 -8.87 -8.41
CA LYS A 9 2.19 -9.04 -7.72
C LYS A 9 2.01 -9.03 -6.21
N ASP A 10 2.83 -9.83 -5.54
CA ASP A 10 2.90 -9.84 -4.08
C ASP A 10 3.73 -8.65 -3.58
N VAL A 11 3.24 -7.96 -2.56
CA VAL A 11 3.97 -6.87 -1.90
C VAL A 11 4.68 -7.43 -0.68
N VAL A 12 6.00 -7.25 -0.61
CA VAL A 12 6.86 -7.81 0.44
C VAL A 12 7.71 -6.70 1.06
N ASN A 13 7.69 -6.61 2.39
CA ASN A 13 8.55 -5.70 3.13
C ASN A 13 9.98 -6.26 3.19
N ILE A 14 10.97 -5.46 2.82
CA ILE A 14 12.37 -5.89 2.79
C ILE A 14 13.05 -5.87 4.17
N ALA A 15 12.45 -5.21 5.17
CA ALA A 15 13.03 -5.13 6.50
C ALA A 15 12.90 -6.47 7.25
N ASP A 16 11.77 -7.15 7.11
CA ASP A 16 11.44 -8.40 7.81
C ASP A 16 11.12 -9.58 6.86
N GLY A 17 11.02 -9.33 5.55
CA GLY A 17 10.67 -10.34 4.54
C GLY A 17 9.18 -10.71 4.53
N ARG A 18 8.33 -10.01 5.29
CA ARG A 18 6.91 -10.35 5.42
C ARG A 18 6.14 -9.97 4.15
N LYS A 19 5.30 -10.90 3.67
CA LYS A 19 4.30 -10.61 2.64
C LYS A 19 3.16 -9.82 3.25
N LEU A 20 2.95 -8.61 2.73
CA LEU A 20 1.88 -7.72 3.17
C LEU A 20 0.54 -8.06 2.51
N GLY A 21 0.57 -8.53 1.26
CA GLY A 21 -0.61 -8.85 0.47
C GLY A 21 -0.41 -8.55 -1.01
N GLN A 22 -1.51 -8.34 -1.73
CA GLN A 22 -1.53 -7.86 -3.11
C GLN A 22 -2.16 -6.47 -3.16
N ILE A 23 -1.85 -5.69 -4.18
CA ILE A 23 -2.43 -4.35 -4.32
C ILE A 23 -3.94 -4.47 -4.59
N TYR A 24 -4.73 -3.85 -3.73
CA TYR A 24 -6.19 -3.75 -3.88
C TYR A 24 -6.58 -2.45 -4.58
N ASP A 25 -5.95 -1.33 -4.22
CA ASP A 25 -6.28 0.00 -4.75
C ASP A 25 -5.03 0.88 -4.99
N LEU A 26 -5.19 1.95 -5.76
CA LEU A 26 -4.16 2.92 -6.13
C LEU A 26 -4.60 4.34 -5.80
N ASP A 27 -3.76 5.07 -5.05
CA ASP A 27 -3.93 6.51 -4.87
C ASP A 27 -3.36 7.25 -6.08
N LEU A 28 -4.19 8.00 -6.79
CA LEU A 28 -3.84 8.66 -8.05
C LEU A 28 -3.96 10.19 -7.94
N ASP A 29 -2.87 10.87 -8.33
CA ASP A 29 -2.94 12.29 -8.67
C ASP A 29 -3.61 12.46 -10.03
N LEU A 30 -4.89 12.82 -10.04
CA LEU A 30 -5.62 12.99 -11.29
C LEU A 30 -5.14 14.20 -12.12
N ARG A 31 -4.48 15.18 -11.50
CA ARG A 31 -3.95 16.35 -12.23
C ARG A 31 -2.65 16.01 -12.95
N ARG A 32 -1.81 15.18 -12.33
CA ARG A 32 -0.48 14.81 -12.83
C ARG A 32 -0.45 13.46 -13.52
N GLY A 33 -1.47 12.63 -13.35
CA GLY A 33 -1.54 11.26 -13.86
C GLY A 33 -0.52 10.32 -13.22
N VAL A 34 -0.11 10.58 -11.98
CA VAL A 34 0.90 9.77 -11.26
C VAL A 34 0.29 9.03 -10.07
N ILE A 35 0.87 7.90 -9.71
CA ILE A 35 0.48 7.15 -8.51
C ILE A 35 1.20 7.76 -7.30
N HIS A 36 0.44 8.18 -6.28
CA HIS A 36 0.97 8.67 -5.00
C HIS A 36 1.30 7.51 -4.05
N ALA A 37 0.43 6.50 -3.99
CA ALA A 37 0.57 5.34 -3.11
C ALA A 37 -0.14 4.10 -3.66
N ILE A 38 0.27 2.93 -3.19
CA ILE A 38 -0.46 1.66 -3.37
C ILE A 38 -1.15 1.28 -2.08
N VAL A 39 -2.34 0.70 -2.17
CA VAL A 39 -3.11 0.22 -1.02
C VAL A 39 -3.09 -1.29 -1.00
N VAL A 40 -2.62 -1.87 0.10
CA VAL A 40 -2.54 -3.32 0.32
C VAL A 40 -3.39 -3.66 1.53
N PRO A 41 -4.37 -4.59 1.44
CA PRO A 41 -5.13 -5.00 2.61
C PRO A 41 -4.17 -5.67 3.59
N GLY A 42 -4.13 -5.23 4.85
CA GLY A 42 -3.33 -5.92 5.86
C GLY A 42 -3.93 -7.27 6.21
N GLU A 43 -3.15 -8.07 6.93
CA GLU A 43 -3.54 -9.42 7.31
C GLU A 43 -4.86 -9.42 8.10
N SER A 44 -5.93 -9.89 7.47
CA SER A 44 -7.17 -10.20 8.15
C SER A 44 -6.94 -11.44 9.00
N LYS A 45 -6.76 -11.27 10.31
CA LYS A 45 -6.75 -12.38 11.26
C LYS A 45 -8.13 -13.05 11.25
N TRP A 46 -8.30 -14.08 10.44
CA TRP A 46 -9.46 -14.97 10.47
C TRP A 46 -9.39 -15.92 11.69
N PHE A 47 -9.48 -15.35 12.89
CA PHE A 47 -9.76 -16.06 14.14
C PHE A 47 -10.59 -15.15 15.05
N GLY A 48 -11.92 -15.21 14.89
CA GLY A 48 -12.91 -14.93 15.93
C GLY A 48 -13.04 -13.51 16.51
N PHE A 49 -12.14 -12.56 16.20
CA PHE A 49 -12.20 -11.20 16.74
C PHE A 49 -11.96 -10.16 15.65
N VAL A 50 -12.91 -9.23 15.52
CA VAL A 50 -12.81 -8.05 14.66
C VAL A 50 -11.69 -7.16 15.18
N SER A 51 -10.48 -7.30 14.62
CA SER A 51 -9.52 -6.20 14.63
C SER A 51 -9.82 -5.35 13.40
N SER A 52 -10.02 -4.03 13.59
CA SER A 52 -10.13 -3.05 12.51
C SER A 52 -9.17 -3.41 11.38
N GLY A 53 -9.68 -3.57 10.16
CA GLY A 53 -8.85 -3.92 9.00
C GLY A 53 -7.79 -2.85 8.80
N HIS A 54 -6.56 -3.12 9.20
CA HIS A 54 -5.44 -2.22 8.98
C HIS A 54 -5.01 -2.40 7.52
N GLU A 55 -5.32 -1.42 6.67
CA GLU A 55 -4.77 -1.36 5.31
C GLU A 55 -3.39 -0.70 5.35
N TRP A 56 -2.49 -1.15 4.49
CA TRP A 56 -1.22 -0.50 4.25
C TRP A 56 -1.39 0.50 3.11
N VAL A 57 -1.27 1.79 3.41
CA VAL A 57 -1.10 2.82 2.39
C VAL A 57 0.39 3.06 2.21
N ILE A 58 0.96 2.56 1.12
CA ILE A 58 2.40 2.57 0.87
C ILE A 58 2.72 3.63 -0.20
N PRO A 59 3.24 4.80 0.19
CA PRO A 59 3.72 5.81 -0.74
C PRO A 59 4.63 5.23 -1.83
N TRP A 60 4.49 5.74 -3.06
CA TRP A 60 5.29 5.28 -4.19
C TRP A 60 6.80 5.38 -3.94
N ARG A 61 7.25 6.37 -3.16
CA ARG A 61 8.66 6.54 -2.74
C ARG A 61 9.22 5.38 -1.91
N GLN A 62 8.37 4.57 -1.29
CA GLN A 62 8.77 3.41 -0.48
C GLN A 62 8.86 2.12 -1.30
N ILE A 63 8.47 2.15 -2.58
CA ILE A 63 8.71 1.05 -3.51
C ILE A 63 10.19 1.03 -3.87
N VAL A 64 10.86 -0.06 -3.49
CA VAL A 64 12.29 -0.26 -3.75
C VAL A 64 12.50 -0.88 -5.12
N LYS A 65 11.66 -1.86 -5.49
CA LYS A 65 11.76 -2.57 -6.77
C LYS A 65 10.44 -3.20 -7.17
N ILE A 66 10.12 -3.13 -8.45
CA ILE A 66 9.02 -3.88 -9.08
C ILE A 66 9.65 -5.01 -9.91
N GLY A 67 9.46 -6.25 -9.47
CA GLY A 67 9.88 -7.45 -10.18
C GLY A 67 8.80 -8.03 -11.09
N SER A 68 9.06 -9.23 -11.62
CA SER A 68 8.07 -10.00 -12.40
C SER A 68 6.89 -10.46 -11.55
N ASP A 69 7.13 -10.85 -10.29
CA ASP A 69 6.12 -11.47 -9.43
C ASP A 69 5.93 -10.72 -8.10
N VAL A 70 6.94 -9.96 -7.68
CA VAL A 70 7.02 -9.33 -6.36
C VAL A 70 7.32 -7.84 -6.47
N ILE A 71 6.68 -7.04 -5.64
CA ILE A 71 7.00 -5.64 -5.37
C ILE A 71 7.65 -5.57 -4.00
N LEU A 72 8.89 -5.10 -3.96
CA LEU A 72 9.65 -4.91 -2.73
C LEU A 72 9.43 -3.50 -2.21
N VAL A 73 9.02 -3.39 -0.94
CA VAL A 73 8.79 -2.12 -0.26
C VAL A 73 9.65 -2.02 0.99
N ARG A 74 10.00 -0.80 1.38
CA ARG A 74 10.61 -0.50 2.67
C ARG A 74 9.61 0.30 3.49
N LEU A 75 8.94 -0.36 4.44
CA LEU A 75 8.07 0.33 5.37
C LEU A 75 8.91 1.12 6.37
N GLU A 76 8.53 2.37 6.60
CA GLU A 76 8.99 3.18 7.72
C GLU A 76 7.96 3.04 8.86
N GLU A 77 8.40 3.03 10.12
CA GLU A 77 7.55 2.81 11.31
C GLU A 77 6.34 3.77 11.42
N SER A 78 6.33 4.86 10.65
CA SER A 78 5.25 5.86 10.61
C SER A 78 4.03 5.47 9.78
N VAL A 79 4.09 4.40 8.97
CA VAL A 79 3.02 4.02 8.02
C VAL A 79 1.87 3.25 8.68
N GLU A 80 2.03 2.78 9.92
CA GLU A 80 1.11 1.83 10.58
C GLU A 80 -0.26 2.40 11.02
N ARG A 81 -0.51 3.71 10.96
CA ARG A 81 -1.62 4.33 11.73
C ARG A 81 -2.63 5.18 10.98
N ARG A 82 -2.67 5.18 9.64
CA ARG A 82 -3.74 5.88 8.90
C ARG A 82 -4.86 4.90 8.53
N GLY A 83 -5.50 4.35 9.56
CA GLY A 83 -6.87 3.90 9.40
C GLY A 83 -7.72 5.12 9.09
N TYR A 84 -8.52 5.05 8.03
CA TYR A 84 -9.31 6.14 7.44
C TYR A 84 -8.51 7.09 6.54
N TYR A 85 -8.69 6.89 5.23
CA TYR A 85 -8.50 7.90 4.19
C TYR A 85 -9.27 9.18 4.59
N LEU A 86 -8.56 10.12 5.19
CA LEU A 86 -8.91 11.53 5.08
C LEU A 86 -8.00 12.06 3.96
N PRO A 87 -8.53 12.44 2.78
CA PRO A 87 -7.73 13.22 1.85
C PRO A 87 -7.18 14.44 2.60
N ASP A 88 -5.95 14.86 2.29
CA ASP A 88 -5.38 16.10 2.84
C ASP A 88 -6.26 17.29 2.40
N GLU A 89 -7.34 17.58 3.14
CA GLU A 89 -8.07 18.85 3.11
C GLU A 89 -7.26 19.98 3.79
N ALA A 90 -5.99 19.74 4.13
CA ALA A 90 -5.11 20.70 4.78
C ALA A 90 -4.15 21.45 3.83
N ALA A 91 -4.29 21.29 2.51
CA ALA A 91 -3.62 22.16 1.53
C ALA A 91 -4.62 23.20 0.98
N VAL A 92 -5.22 23.98 1.88
CA VAL A 92 -5.89 25.22 1.53
C VAL A 92 -4.99 26.36 1.97
N ASP A 93 -4.33 26.98 1.00
CA ASP A 93 -3.83 28.36 1.07
C ASP A 93 -4.06 28.99 -0.31
#